data_AF-A0A7F8R561-F1
#
_entry.id   AF-A0A7F8R561-F1
#
_cell.length_a   1.000
_cell.length_b   1.000
_cell.length_c   1.000
_cell.angle_alpha   90.00
_cell.angle_beta   90.00
_cell.angle_gamma   90.00
#
_symmetry.space_group_name_H-M   'P 1'
#
loop_
_entity.id
_entity.type
_entity.pdbx_description
1 polymer ?
#
loop_
_entity_poly.entity_id
_entity_poly.type
_entity_poly.pdbx_seq_one_letter_code
_entity_poly.pdbx_strand_id
1 'polypeptide(L)'
;MPAYELETPLNQTDNTVTVMLKPAHSRGAPVSVYQVVVEEERPRRTKKTTEILKCYPVPIHFQNASILNSQYYFAAEFPANSLQAAQPFTIGDNKTYNGYWNTPLLPHKSYRIYFQAASRANGETKIDCVRVATKGSIVGYVMDVHLQF
;
A
#
# COMPACT_ATOMS: atom_id res chain seq x y z
N MET A 1 17.97 -3.50 -1.20
CA MET A 1 16.79 -4.29 -1.61
C MET A 1 16.86 -4.55 -3.11
N PRO A 2 16.11 -5.52 -3.68
CA PRO A 2 15.75 -5.37 -5.09
C PRO A 2 15.11 -4.00 -5.29
N ALA A 3 15.49 -3.30 -6.35
CA ALA A 3 14.89 -2.03 -6.69
C ALA A 3 13.43 -2.29 -7.07
N TYR A 4 12.50 -1.97 -6.17
CA TYR A 4 11.14 -1.68 -6.60
C TYR A 4 11.21 -0.28 -7.22
N GLU A 5 11.53 -0.22 -8.52
CA GLU A 5 11.06 0.91 -9.32
C GLU A 5 9.56 1.02 -9.11
N LEU A 6 9.02 2.23 -9.12
CA LEU A 6 7.59 2.47 -8.95
C LEU A 6 6.84 1.78 -10.10
N GLU A 7 6.53 0.48 -9.95
CA GLU A 7 5.92 -0.28 -11.02
C GLU A 7 4.48 0.21 -11.19
N THR A 8 4.13 0.51 -12.44
CA THR A 8 2.77 0.87 -12.81
C THR A 8 1.82 -0.25 -12.40
N PRO A 9 0.65 0.06 -11.79
CA PRO A 9 -0.31 -0.96 -11.44
C PRO A 9 -0.67 -1.81 -12.66
N LEU A 10 -0.75 -3.12 -12.49
CA LEU A 10 -1.08 -4.08 -13.55
C LEU A 10 -2.45 -3.77 -14.17
N ASN A 11 -3.39 -3.32 -13.33
CA ASN A 11 -4.71 -2.89 -13.76
C ASN A 11 -5.28 -1.91 -12.72
N GLN A 12 -6.06 -0.93 -13.15
CA GLN A 12 -6.73 0.03 -12.29
C GLN A 12 -8.15 0.27 -12.79
N THR A 13 -9.11 0.24 -11.87
CA THR A 13 -10.50 0.62 -12.10
C THR A 13 -10.88 1.77 -11.16
N ASP A 14 -12.13 2.20 -11.22
CA ASP A 14 -12.69 3.22 -10.32
C ASP A 14 -12.48 2.87 -8.85
N ASN A 15 -12.60 1.58 -8.51
CA ASN A 15 -12.66 1.10 -7.13
C ASN A 15 -11.53 0.12 -6.76
N THR A 16 -10.71 -0.28 -7.72
CA THR A 16 -9.66 -1.29 -7.48
C THR A 16 -8.35 -0.95 -8.15
N VAL A 17 -7.26 -1.44 -7.58
CA VAL A 17 -5.93 -1.43 -8.20
C VAL A 17 -5.30 -2.80 -8.02
N THR A 18 -4.78 -3.37 -9.09
CA THR A 18 -4.04 -4.63 -9.07
C THR A 18 -2.55 -4.37 -9.20
N VAL A 19 -1.77 -4.97 -8.31
CA VAL A 19 -0.30 -4.86 -8.27
C VAL A 19 0.34 -6.23 -8.24
N MET A 20 1.62 -6.33 -8.60
CA MET A 20 2.39 -7.55 -8.41
C MET A 20 3.09 -7.50 -7.04
N LEU A 21 2.68 -8.34 -6.11
CA LEU A 21 3.39 -8.50 -4.84
C LEU A 21 4.55 -9.45 -5.04
N LYS A 22 5.77 -8.97 -4.77
CA LYS A 22 7.00 -9.77 -4.87
C LYS A 22 7.51 -10.06 -3.45
N PRO A 23 7.97 -11.28 -3.14
CA PRO A 23 8.54 -11.60 -1.83
C PRO A 23 9.72 -10.66 -1.48
N ALA A 24 9.85 -10.30 -0.21
CA ALA A 24 10.97 -9.48 0.24
C ALA A 24 12.23 -10.35 0.42
N HIS A 25 13.37 -9.84 -0.03
CA HIS A 25 14.66 -10.50 0.19
C HIS A 25 15.22 -10.07 1.54
N SER A 26 14.96 -10.88 2.57
CA SER A 26 15.44 -10.62 3.92
C SER A 26 16.96 -10.83 4.05
N ARG A 27 17.69 -9.85 4.60
CA ARG A 27 19.12 -9.96 4.90
C ARG A 27 19.32 -10.28 6.39
N GLY A 28 19.25 -11.57 6.75
CA GLY A 28 19.66 -12.06 8.08
C GLY A 28 18.56 -12.35 9.10
N ALA A 29 17.31 -11.92 8.89
CA ALA A 29 16.17 -12.30 9.72
C ALA A 29 14.96 -12.64 8.85
N PRO A 30 14.28 -13.78 9.04
CA PRO A 30 13.20 -14.21 8.14
C PRO A 30 12.01 -13.25 8.20
N VAL A 31 11.35 -13.04 7.06
CA VAL A 31 10.06 -12.35 7.03
C VAL A 31 9.07 -13.17 7.86
N SER A 32 8.36 -12.51 8.78
CA SER A 32 7.30 -13.14 9.57
C SER A 32 5.93 -12.91 8.92
N VAL A 33 5.72 -11.71 8.36
CA VAL A 33 4.44 -11.30 7.81
C VAL A 33 4.60 -10.27 6.70
N TYR A 34 3.73 -10.33 5.71
CA TYR A 34 3.56 -9.31 4.67
C TYR A 34 2.24 -8.57 4.85
N GLN A 35 2.24 -7.27 4.62
CA GLN A 35 1.08 -6.41 4.86
C GLN A 35 0.90 -5.44 3.70
N VAL A 36 -0.35 -5.21 3.30
CA VAL A 36 -0.73 -4.20 2.31
C VAL A 36 -1.41 -3.06 3.03
N VAL A 37 -0.86 -1.87 2.86
CA VAL A 37 -1.34 -0.64 3.49
C VAL A 37 -1.84 0.32 2.43
N VAL A 38 -3.01 0.89 2.66
CA VAL A 38 -3.61 1.89 1.79
C VAL A 38 -3.66 3.21 2.54
N GLU A 39 -3.05 4.23 1.95
CA GLU A 39 -3.01 5.59 2.47
C GLU A 39 -3.85 6.49 1.56
N GLU A 40 -4.82 7.19 2.13
CA GLU A 40 -5.61 8.19 1.42
C GLU A 40 -4.82 9.50 1.28
N GLU A 41 -4.70 10.00 0.06
CA GLU A 41 -4.04 11.26 -0.22
C GLU A 41 -5.01 12.42 0.04
N ARG A 42 -4.78 13.20 1.09
CA ARG A 42 -5.58 14.40 1.39
C ARG A 42 -5.11 15.57 0.50
N PRO A 43 -6.02 16.35 -0.12
CA PRO A 43 -5.66 17.57 -0.83
C PRO A 43 -5.22 18.64 0.17
N ARG A 44 -3.94 18.65 0.54
CA ARG A 44 -3.35 19.74 1.34
C ARG A 44 -2.45 20.62 0.47
N ARG A 45 -2.79 21.91 0.41
CA ARG A 45 -1.88 22.99 0.01
C ARG A 45 -0.68 23.00 0.97
N THR A 46 0.54 22.96 0.44
CA THR A 46 1.82 23.29 1.11
C THR A 46 2.26 22.46 2.31
N LYS A 47 3.15 21.49 2.08
CA LYS A 47 4.60 21.57 2.37
C LYS A 47 5.21 20.23 1.94
N LYS A 48 6.08 20.25 0.92
CA LYS A 48 7.03 19.16 0.60
C LYS A 48 7.96 19.00 1.80
N THR A 49 7.46 18.40 2.88
CA THR A 49 8.32 17.78 3.87
C THR A 49 8.78 16.52 3.16
N THR A 50 10.07 16.43 2.87
CA THR A 50 10.75 15.28 2.26
C THR A 50 9.97 14.01 2.56
N GLU A 51 9.46 13.30 1.54
CA GLU A 51 8.71 12.05 1.70
C GLU A 51 9.65 11.02 2.36
N ILE A 52 9.80 11.10 3.69
CA ILE A 52 10.44 10.08 4.47
C ILE A 52 9.47 8.90 4.33
N LEU A 53 9.84 7.94 3.49
CA LEU A 53 9.19 6.63 3.39
C LEU A 53 9.13 6.04 4.80
N LYS A 54 8.01 6.27 5.49
CA LYS A 54 7.75 5.74 6.82
C LYS A 54 6.90 4.50 6.61
N CYS A 55 7.47 3.34 6.91
CA CYS A 55 6.69 2.13 7.05
C CYS A 55 5.65 2.30 8.17
N TYR A 56 4.66 1.43 8.18
CA TYR A 56 3.49 1.56 9.05
C TYR A 56 3.58 0.53 10.18
N PRO A 57 4.02 0.91 11.39
CA PRO A 57 4.23 -0.04 12.48
C PRO A 57 2.97 -0.41 13.25
N VAL A 58 1.93 0.43 13.19
CA VAL A 58 0.68 0.24 13.95
C VAL A 58 -0.42 -0.26 13.00
N PRO A 59 -0.93 -1.48 13.18
CA PRO A 59 -2.04 -1.98 12.38
C PRO A 59 -3.32 -1.20 12.70
N ILE A 60 -3.98 -0.70 11.65
CA ILE A 60 -5.24 0.05 11.75
C ILE A 60 -6.25 -0.57 10.79
N HIS A 61 -7.38 -1.04 11.32
CA HIS A 61 -8.50 -1.50 10.50
C HIS A 61 -9.23 -0.30 9.87
N PHE A 62 -9.80 -0.51 8.68
CA PHE A 62 -10.52 0.54 7.95
C PHE A 62 -11.62 1.22 8.80
N GLN A 63 -12.38 0.43 9.58
CA GLN A 63 -13.44 0.92 10.45
C GLN A 63 -12.92 1.88 11.55
N ASN A 64 -11.69 1.66 12.01
CA ASN A 64 -11.07 2.47 13.07
C ASN A 64 -10.33 3.69 12.52
N ALA A 65 -10.07 3.74 11.21
CA ALA A 65 -9.28 4.80 10.59
C ALA A 65 -9.87 6.19 10.87
N SER A 66 -11.20 6.34 10.75
CA SER A 66 -11.89 7.60 11.05
C SER A 66 -11.80 7.99 12.52
N ILE A 67 -11.98 7.03 13.43
CA ILE A 67 -11.95 7.25 14.89
C ILE A 67 -10.54 7.69 15.33
N LEU A 68 -9.51 7.05 14.76
CA LEU A 68 -8.10 7.34 15.07
C LEU A 68 -7.55 8.54 14.28
N ASN A 69 -8.37 9.18 13.43
CA ASN A 69 -7.94 10.20 12.47
C ASN A 69 -6.70 9.75 11.65
N SER A 70 -6.63 8.46 11.33
CA SER A 70 -5.57 7.89 10.52
C SER A 70 -5.82 8.20 9.05
N GLN A 71 -4.73 8.44 8.32
CA GLN A 71 -4.76 8.59 6.86
C GLN A 71 -4.51 7.26 6.15
N TYR A 72 -4.15 6.21 6.90
CA TYR A 72 -3.89 4.88 6.35
C TYR A 72 -4.67 3.81 7.10
N TYR A 73 -4.89 2.70 6.41
CA TYR A 73 -5.43 1.47 6.97
C TYR A 73 -4.78 0.26 6.31
N PHE A 74 -4.84 -0.87 7.00
CA PHE A 74 -4.35 -2.15 6.52
C PHE A 74 -5.47 -2.84 5.74
N ALA A 75 -5.18 -3.17 4.48
CA ALA A 75 -6.14 -3.79 3.57
C ALA A 75 -5.99 -5.31 3.55
N ALA A 76 -4.77 -5.81 3.77
CA ALA A 76 -4.52 -7.24 3.83
C ALA A 76 -3.28 -7.56 4.66
N GLU A 77 -3.27 -8.78 5.21
CA GLU A 77 -2.10 -9.38 5.83
C GLU A 77 -1.95 -10.83 5.37
N PHE A 78 -0.70 -11.22 5.13
CA PHE A 78 -0.32 -12.52 4.58
C PHE A 78 0.80 -13.12 5.43
N PRO A 79 0.68 -14.38 5.86
CA PRO A 79 1.80 -15.06 6.51
C PRO A 79 2.96 -15.23 5.52
N ALA A 80 4.20 -15.32 6.03
CA ALA A 80 5.38 -15.40 5.16
C ALA A 80 5.36 -16.56 4.15
N ASN A 81 4.68 -17.66 4.48
CA ASN A 81 4.56 -18.84 3.63
C ASN A 81 3.57 -18.69 2.47
N SER A 82 2.67 -17.69 2.48
CA SER A 82 1.68 -17.52 1.41
C SER A 82 2.17 -16.67 0.24
N LEU A 83 3.38 -16.10 0.33
CA LEU A 83 4.01 -15.32 -0.73
C LEU A 83 5.45 -15.82 -0.96
N GLN A 84 5.57 -16.94 -1.67
CA GLN A 84 6.85 -17.55 -2.05
C GLN A 84 7.34 -17.11 -3.44
N ALA A 85 6.41 -16.62 -4.28
CA ALA A 85 6.68 -16.13 -5.62
C ALA A 85 5.88 -14.85 -5.87
N ALA A 86 6.22 -14.15 -6.96
CA ALA A 86 5.46 -12.97 -7.38
C ALA A 86 4.01 -13.35 -7.72
N GLN A 87 3.03 -12.66 -7.12
CA GLN A 87 1.62 -12.92 -7.41
C GLN A 87 0.81 -11.62 -7.49
N PRO A 88 -0.22 -11.57 -8.36
CA PRO A 88 -1.09 -10.42 -8.44
C PRO A 88 -1.96 -10.30 -7.19
N PHE A 89 -2.15 -9.07 -6.71
CA PHE A 89 -3.07 -8.75 -5.63
C PHE A 89 -3.92 -7.54 -6.01
N THR A 90 -5.23 -7.65 -5.82
CA THR A 90 -6.18 -6.57 -6.11
C THR A 90 -6.59 -5.88 -4.82
N ILE A 91 -6.18 -4.62 -4.66
CA ILE A 91 -6.63 -3.72 -3.61
C ILE A 91 -8.03 -3.24 -3.98
N GLY A 92 -8.95 -3.25 -3.01
CA GLY A 92 -10.34 -2.85 -3.20
C GLY A 92 -11.30 -3.96 -3.64
N ASP A 93 -10.88 -5.22 -3.58
CA ASP A 93 -11.70 -6.36 -4.05
C ASP A 93 -12.82 -6.79 -3.08
N ASN A 94 -13.01 -6.03 -1.99
CA ASN A 94 -14.05 -6.22 -0.98
C ASN A 94 -13.95 -7.53 -0.18
N LYS A 95 -12.79 -8.21 -0.20
CA LYS A 95 -12.55 -9.41 0.61
C LYS A 95 -11.85 -9.08 1.92
N THR A 96 -11.83 -10.05 2.82
CA THR A 96 -11.11 -9.95 4.10
C THR A 96 -9.90 -10.88 4.07
N TYR A 97 -8.73 -10.35 4.41
CA TYR A 97 -7.45 -11.07 4.43
C TYR A 97 -6.86 -11.01 5.84
N ASN A 98 -6.83 -12.16 6.51
CA ASN A 98 -6.34 -12.30 7.90
C ASN A 98 -6.92 -11.24 8.87
N GLY A 99 -8.23 -10.98 8.77
CA GLY A 99 -8.94 -10.01 9.62
C GLY A 99 -8.94 -8.56 9.12
N TYR A 100 -8.22 -8.25 8.04
CA TYR A 100 -8.25 -6.92 7.41
C TYR A 100 -9.20 -6.89 6.23
N TRP A 101 -10.13 -5.93 6.25
CA TRP A 101 -11.09 -5.76 5.17
C TRP A 101 -10.51 -4.88 4.06
N ASN A 102 -10.37 -5.46 2.87
CA ASN A 102 -9.92 -4.81 1.64
C ASN A 102 -11.07 -4.04 0.98
N THR A 103 -11.55 -3.01 1.68
CA THR A 103 -12.69 -2.18 1.25
C THR A 103 -12.48 -1.60 -0.16
N PRO A 104 -13.53 -1.53 -1.00
CA PRO A 104 -13.46 -0.84 -2.29
C PRO A 104 -12.88 0.58 -2.17
N LEU A 105 -11.97 0.92 -3.08
CA LEU A 105 -11.45 2.27 -3.19
C LEU A 105 -12.54 3.21 -3.72
N LEU A 106 -12.45 4.49 -3.37
CA LEU A 106 -13.42 5.48 -3.85
C LEU A 106 -12.93 6.10 -5.17
N PRO A 107 -13.79 6.25 -6.19
CA PRO A 107 -13.42 6.82 -7.50
C PRO A 107 -12.82 8.22 -7.40
N HIS A 108 -13.40 9.05 -6.52
CA HIS A 108 -13.07 10.46 -6.34
C HIS A 108 -11.91 10.71 -5.36
N LYS A 109 -11.23 9.65 -4.92
CA LYS A 109 -10.08 9.75 -4.01
C LYS A 109 -8.83 9.18 -4.64
N SER A 110 -7.70 9.78 -4.27
CA SER A 110 -6.38 9.28 -4.59
C SER A 110 -5.82 8.48 -3.41
N TYR A 111 -5.14 7.38 -3.71
CA TYR A 111 -4.56 6.49 -2.70
C TYR A 111 -3.13 6.11 -3.06
N ARG A 112 -2.27 6.06 -2.04
CA ARG A 112 -0.93 5.48 -2.12
C ARG A 112 -0.97 4.08 -1.52
N ILE A 113 -0.42 3.12 -2.24
CA ILE A 113 -0.47 1.71 -1.84
C ILE A 113 0.94 1.28 -1.50
N TYR A 114 1.11 0.78 -0.28
CA TYR A 114 2.39 0.29 0.22
C TYR A 114 2.30 -1.19 0.50
N PHE A 115 3.40 -1.86 0.19
CA PHE A 115 3.63 -3.24 0.56
C PHE A 115 4.78 -3.28 1.55
N GLN A 116 4.57 -3.92 2.70
CA GLN A 116 5.59 -4.01 3.73
C GLN A 116 5.78 -5.44 4.21
N ALA A 117 7.03 -5.76 4.51
CA ALA A 117 7.45 -7.00 5.13
C ALA A 117 7.94 -6.70 6.55
N ALA A 118 7.41 -7.42 7.54
CA ALA A 118 7.86 -7.30 8.91
C ALA A 118 8.54 -8.60 9.37
N SER A 119 9.72 -8.45 9.96
CA SER A 119 10.47 -9.50 10.65
C SER A 119 10.32 -9.29 12.15
N ARG A 120 9.78 -10.30 12.85
CA ARG A 120 9.70 -10.35 14.30
C ARG A 120 10.67 -11.43 14.78
N ALA A 121 11.85 -11.02 15.22
CA ALA A 121 12.89 -11.92 15.69
C ALA A 121 13.59 -11.31 16.92
N ASN A 122 13.91 -12.15 17.91
CA ASN A 122 14.67 -11.75 19.10
C ASN A 122 14.09 -10.55 19.88
N GLY A 123 12.76 -10.40 19.90
CA GLY A 123 12.09 -9.26 20.54
C GLY A 123 12.15 -7.95 19.75
N GLU A 124 12.80 -7.93 18.58
CA GLU A 124 12.82 -6.79 17.68
C GLU A 124 11.80 -6.97 16.54
N THR A 125 11.11 -5.88 16.20
CA THR A 125 10.29 -5.81 14.97
C THR A 125 10.98 -4.86 13.99
N LYS A 126 11.41 -5.41 12.85
CA LYS A 126 11.96 -4.63 11.73
C LYS A 126 10.96 -4.66 10.59
N ILE A 127 10.67 -3.50 10.03
CA ILE A 127 9.72 -3.35 8.93
C ILE A 127 10.45 -2.72 7.75
N ASP A 128 10.32 -3.36 6.60
CA ASP A 128 10.72 -2.81 5.32
C ASP A 128 9.48 -2.60 4.46
N CYS A 129 9.39 -1.48 3.76
CA CYS A 129 8.20 -1.10 3.01
C CYS A 129 8.56 -0.40 1.71
N VAL A 130 7.72 -0.61 0.70
CA VAL A 130 7.85 -0.01 -0.62
C VAL A 130 6.49 0.46 -1.09
N ARG A 131 6.46 1.60 -1.79
CA ARG A 131 5.24 2.03 -2.50
C ARG A 131 5.13 1.21 -3.77
N VAL A 132 4.03 0.46 -3.91
CA VAL A 132 3.81 -0.46 -5.04
C VAL A 132 2.84 0.08 -6.07
N ALA A 133 2.02 1.07 -5.73
CA ALA A 133 1.14 1.75 -6.67
C ALA A 133 0.61 3.07 -6.13
N THR A 134 0.03 3.87 -7.02
CA THR A 134 -0.81 5.03 -6.68
C THR A 134 -2.08 4.94 -7.50
N LYS A 135 -3.23 4.89 -6.83
CA LYS A 135 -4.55 4.97 -7.46
C LYS A 135 -4.94 6.43 -7.55
N GLY A 136 -5.02 6.99 -8.76
CA GLY A 136 -5.50 8.35 -8.95
C GLY A 136 -7.01 8.48 -8.76
N SER A 137 -7.47 9.64 -8.32
CA SER A 137 -8.89 9.99 -8.40
C SER A 137 -9.30 10.11 -9.87
N ILE A 138 -10.35 9.40 -10.27
CA ILE A 138 -10.99 9.56 -11.59
C ILE A 138 -12.00 10.69 -11.43
N VAL A 139 -11.48 11.89 -11.18
CA VAL A 139 -12.28 13.10 -11.41
C VAL A 139 -12.03 13.42 -12.88
N GLY A 140 -13.10 13.56 -13.67
CA GLY A 140 -13.05 13.91 -15.09
C GLY A 140 -12.46 15.30 -15.37
N TYR A 141 -11.21 15.50 -14.99
CA TYR A 141 -10.36 16.55 -15.50
C TYR A 141 -9.33 15.86 -16.38
N VAL A 142 -9.57 15.95 -17.68
CA VAL A 142 -8.49 16.17 -18.65
C VAL A 142 -7.60 17.29 -18.10
N MET A 143 -6.60 16.91 -17.31
CA MET A 143 -5.40 17.72 -17.23
C MET A 143 -4.74 17.46 -18.57
N ASP A 144 -4.95 18.37 -19.52
CA ASP A 144 -4.02 18.61 -20.60
C ASP A 144 -2.61 18.51 -20.01
N VAL A 145 -1.96 17.36 -20.20
CA VAL A 145 -0.52 17.27 -20.07
C VAL A 145 -0.02 18.01 -21.31
N HIS A 146 -0.02 19.34 -21.22
CA HIS A 146 0.92 20.15 -21.95
C HIS A 146 2.30 19.63 -21.55
N LEU A 147 2.83 18.72 -22.36
CA LEU A 147 4.25 18.60 -22.58
C LEU A 147 4.70 19.98 -23.08
N GLN A 148 5.20 20.80 -22.15
CA GLN A 148 5.99 21.97 -22.49
C GLN A 148 7.41 21.73 -22.00
N PHE A 149 8.22 21.44 -23.03
CA PHE A 149 9.67 21.32 -23.17
C PHE A 149 10.36 20.12 -22.53
#